data_AF-A0A9E3CHA4-F1
#
_entry.id   AF-A0A9E3CHA4-F1
#
_cell.length_a   1.000
_cell.length_b   1.000
_cell.length_c   1.000
_cell.angle_alpha   90.00
_cell.angle_beta   90.00
_cell.angle_gamma   90.00
#
_symmetry.space_group_name_H-M   'P 1'
#
loop_
_entity.id
_entity.type
_entity.pdbx_description
1 polymer ?
#
loop_
_entity_poly.entity_id
_entity_poly.type
_entity_poly.pdbx_seq_one_letter_code
_entity_poly.pdbx_strand_id
1 'polypeptide(L)'
;MEKLSRKDYVRASALGEYVFCARAWWLRREGVEPTRGGEARAAGTRWHESHGRSVARAKRLRTLAAVCIFLALALGLVLLYLEWPF
;
A
#
# COMPACT_ATOMS: atom_id res chain seq x y z
N MET A 1 2.86 27.96 -12.18
CA MET A 1 2.15 26.65 -12.11
C MET A 1 1.22 26.70 -10.92
N GLU A 2 -0.08 26.67 -11.16
CA GLU A 2 -1.11 26.74 -10.11
C GLU A 2 -1.09 25.46 -9.27
N LYS A 3 -1.15 25.57 -7.94
CA LYS A 3 -1.15 24.41 -7.04
C LYS A 3 -2.55 23.79 -7.02
N LEU A 4 -2.66 22.56 -7.50
CA LEU A 4 -3.89 21.77 -7.38
C LEU A 4 -4.23 21.53 -5.90
N SER A 5 -5.51 21.71 -5.58
CA SER A 5 -6.11 21.42 -4.28
C SER A 5 -6.41 19.94 -4.14
N ARG A 6 -6.53 19.45 -2.90
CA ARG A 6 -6.95 18.06 -2.61
C ARG A 6 -8.30 17.69 -3.25
N LYS A 7 -9.16 18.69 -3.54
CA LYS A 7 -10.44 18.51 -4.22
C LYS A 7 -10.31 18.16 -5.71
N ASP A 8 -9.17 18.47 -6.32
CA ASP A 8 -8.92 18.25 -7.75
C ASP A 8 -8.56 16.80 -8.06
N TYR A 9 -8.20 16.01 -7.03
CA TYR A 9 -7.86 14.60 -7.18
C TYR A 9 -9.09 13.68 -6.99
N VAL A 10 -9.21 12.67 -7.85
CA VAL A 10 -10.18 11.58 -7.70
C VAL A 10 -9.51 10.43 -6.95
N ARG A 11 -10.08 10.04 -5.79
CA ARG A 11 -9.64 8.84 -5.05
C ARG A 11 -10.15 7.58 -5.75
N ALA A 12 -9.41 6.48 -5.68
CA ALA A 12 -9.86 5.18 -6.20
C ALA A 12 -11.25 4.76 -5.64
N SER A 13 -11.50 5.01 -4.35
CA SER A 13 -12.81 4.76 -3.74
C SER A 13 -13.93 5.66 -4.26
N ALA A 14 -13.61 6.86 -4.76
CA ALA A 14 -14.58 7.75 -5.39
C ALA A 14 -14.99 7.22 -6.77
N LEU A 15 -14.09 6.55 -7.49
CA LEU A 15 -14.45 5.92 -8.76
C LEU A 15 -15.44 4.77 -8.56
N GLY A 16 -15.19 3.90 -7.57
CA GLY A 16 -16.12 2.82 -7.24
C GLY A 16 -17.51 3.32 -6.83
N GLU A 17 -17.55 4.45 -6.12
CA GLU A 17 -18.81 5.13 -5.84
C GLU A 17 -19.50 5.68 -7.10
N TYR A 18 -18.77 6.34 -8.00
CA TYR A 18 -19.34 6.89 -9.22
C TYR A 18 -19.97 5.79 -10.08
N VAL A 19 -19.27 4.65 -10.24
CA VAL A 19 -19.77 3.48 -10.96
C VAL A 19 -21.02 2.89 -10.30
N PHE A 20 -21.08 2.85 -8.97
CA PHE A 20 -22.26 2.41 -8.25
C PHE A 20 -23.44 3.40 -8.37
N CYS A 21 -23.18 4.69 -8.14
CA CYS A 21 -24.15 5.77 -8.26
C CYS A 21 -23.45 7.14 -8.42
N ALA A 22 -23.49 7.67 -9.65
CA ALA A 22 -22.92 8.97 -9.98
C ALA A 22 -23.50 10.12 -9.14
N ARG A 23 -24.79 10.06 -8.78
CA ARG A 23 -25.44 11.07 -7.93
C ARG A 23 -24.88 11.06 -6.52
N ALA A 24 -24.66 9.87 -5.93
CA ALA A 24 -24.07 9.76 -4.61
C ALA A 24 -22.65 10.33 -4.59
N TRP A 25 -21.87 10.04 -5.63
CA TRP A 25 -20.52 10.57 -5.81
C TRP A 25 -20.49 12.09 -5.86
N TRP A 26 -21.40 12.69 -6.64
CA TRP A 26 -21.51 14.15 -6.73
C TRP A 26 -21.90 14.76 -5.37
N LEU A 27 -22.90 14.19 -4.70
CA LEU A 27 -23.32 14.64 -3.36
C LEU A 27 -22.17 14.57 -2.34
N ARG A 28 -21.38 13.49 -2.35
CA ARG A 28 -20.19 13.38 -1.48
C ARG A 28 -19.11 14.41 -1.81
N ARG A 29 -18.97 14.81 -3.08
CA ARG A 29 -18.05 15.90 -3.47
C ARG A 29 -18.51 17.27 -2.97
N GLU A 30 -19.82 17.50 -2.93
CA GLU A 30 -20.43 18.69 -2.32
C GLU A 30 -20.40 18.68 -0.78
N GLY A 31 -19.86 17.62 -0.17
CA GLY A 31 -19.73 17.51 1.29
C GLY A 31 -20.96 16.94 1.99
N VAL A 32 -21.91 16.37 1.24
CA VAL A 32 -23.08 15.70 1.83
C VAL A 32 -22.68 14.34 2.37
N GLU A 33 -22.87 14.16 3.68
CA GLU A 33 -22.55 12.90 4.35
C GLU A 33 -23.65 11.85 4.12
N PRO A 34 -23.32 10.58 3.81
CA PRO A 34 -24.31 9.54 3.63
C PRO A 34 -25.02 9.19 4.95
N THR A 35 -26.34 9.03 4.90
CA THR A 35 -27.16 8.66 6.06
C THR A 35 -27.00 7.21 6.51
N ARG A 36 -26.39 6.35 5.68
CA ARG A 36 -26.20 4.92 5.95
C ARG A 36 -24.84 4.41 5.47
N GLY A 37 -24.44 3.26 6.03
CA GLY A 37 -23.23 2.54 5.63
C GLY A 37 -21.92 3.11 6.21
N GLY A 38 -22.00 4.04 7.17
CA GLY A 38 -20.83 4.56 7.87
C GLY A 38 -20.04 3.47 8.60
N GLU A 39 -20.73 2.56 9.29
CA GLU A 39 -20.10 1.43 9.99
C GLU A 39 -19.37 0.47 9.04
N ALA A 40 -19.99 0.13 7.90
CA ALA A 40 -19.39 -0.72 6.89
C ALA A 40 -18.13 -0.06 6.29
N ARG A 41 -18.16 1.26 6.04
CA ARG A 41 -16.96 2.01 5.60
C ARG A 41 -15.87 2.00 6.66
N ALA A 42 -16.21 2.25 7.92
CA ALA A 42 -15.26 2.22 9.02
C ALA A 42 -14.63 0.82 9.21
N ALA A 43 -15.43 -0.24 9.07
CA ALA A 43 -14.94 -1.61 9.09
C ALA A 43 -13.97 -1.88 7.93
N GLY A 44 -14.30 -1.43 6.71
CA GLY A 44 -13.41 -1.51 5.56
C GLY A 44 -12.08 -0.77 5.79
N THR A 45 -12.11 0.44 6.35
CA THR A 45 -10.89 1.19 6.71
C THR A 45 -10.03 0.42 7.71
N ARG A 46 -10.62 -0.08 8.80
CA ARG A 46 -9.88 -0.88 9.82
C ARG A 46 -9.26 -2.13 9.20
N TRP A 47 -9.98 -2.81 8.31
CA TRP A 47 -9.46 -3.97 7.59
C TRP A 47 -8.27 -3.58 6.71
N HIS A 48 -8.36 -2.52 5.90
CA HIS A 48 -7.27 -2.05 5.06
C HIS A 48 -6.04 -1.63 5.87
N GLU A 49 -6.22 -0.96 7.01
CA GLU A 49 -5.12 -0.61 7.91
C GLU A 49 -4.43 -1.87 8.47
N SER A 50 -5.21 -2.87 8.90
CA SER A 50 -4.67 -4.14 9.39
C SER A 50 -3.90 -4.89 8.32
N HIS A 51 -4.44 -4.95 7.10
CA HIS A 51 -3.79 -5.57 5.96
C HIS A 51 -2.52 -4.83 5.57
N GLY A 52 -2.54 -3.49 5.57
CA GLY A 52 -1.38 -2.65 5.30
C GLY A 52 -0.22 -2.93 6.26
N ARG A 53 -0.50 -3.14 7.56
CA ARG A 53 0.53 -3.56 8.54
C ARG A 53 1.14 -4.91 8.19
N SER A 54 0.32 -5.88 7.79
CA SER A 54 0.78 -7.21 7.38
C SER A 54 1.66 -7.15 6.13
N VAL A 55 1.25 -6.39 5.11
CA VAL A 55 2.04 -6.17 3.88
C VAL A 55 3.37 -5.48 4.19
N ALA A 56 3.36 -4.47 5.05
CA ALA A 56 4.60 -3.79 5.45
C ALA A 56 5.56 -4.73 6.17
N ARG A 57 5.06 -5.61 7.05
CA ARG A 57 5.87 -6.64 7.72
C ARG A 57 6.44 -7.64 6.71
N ALA A 58 5.61 -8.14 5.78
CA ALA A 58 6.05 -9.06 4.73
C ALA A 58 7.15 -8.44 3.86
N LYS A 59 7.00 -7.17 3.48
CA LYS A 59 8.03 -6.43 2.73
C LYS A 59 9.36 -6.36 3.50
N ARG A 60 9.33 -6.02 4.79
CA ARG A 60 10.53 -5.97 5.64
C ARG A 60 11.22 -7.32 5.74
N LEU A 61 10.46 -8.40 5.98
CA LEU A 61 11.01 -9.75 6.05
C LEU A 61 11.62 -10.19 4.72
N ARG A 62 10.98 -9.85 3.60
CA ARG A 62 11.51 -10.13 2.26
C ARG A 62 12.82 -9.40 1.99
N THR A 63 12.91 -8.13 2.38
CA THR A 63 14.17 -7.36 2.28
C THR A 63 15.26 -7.97 3.17
N LEU A 64 14.94 -8.33 4.41
CA LEU A 64 15.91 -8.98 5.31
C LEU A 64 16.42 -10.31 4.73
N ALA A 65 15.51 -11.15 4.22
CA ALA A 65 15.88 -12.41 3.59
C ALA A 65 16.81 -12.21 2.39
N ALA A 66 16.53 -11.21 1.53
CA ALA A 66 17.39 -10.90 0.39
C ALA A 66 18.79 -10.45 0.83
N VAL A 67 18.89 -9.63 1.88
CA VAL A 67 20.18 -9.21 2.45
C VAL A 67 20.94 -10.42 3.02
N CYS A 68 20.27 -11.29 3.79
CA CYS A 68 20.90 -12.49 4.34
C CYS A 68 21.44 -13.41 3.23
N ILE A 69 20.65 -13.64 2.17
CA ILE A 69 21.08 -14.44 1.01
C ILE A 69 22.29 -13.79 0.34
N PHE A 70 22.26 -12.49 0.10
CA PHE A 70 23.38 -11.77 -0.49
C PHE A 70 24.67 -11.90 0.33
N LEU A 71 24.58 -11.73 1.66
CA LEU A 71 25.72 -11.88 2.56
C LEU A 71 26.26 -13.32 2.58
N ALA A 72 25.37 -14.32 2.58
CA ALA A 72 25.78 -15.72 2.52
C ALA A 72 26.51 -16.06 1.21
N LEU A 73 26.01 -15.54 0.07
CA LEU A 73 26.67 -15.71 -1.23
C LEU A 73 28.02 -14.99 -1.26
N ALA A 74 28.10 -13.75 -0.78
CA ALA A 74 29.35 -12.99 -0.72
C ALA A 74 30.40 -13.71 0.15
N LEU A 75 30.01 -14.19 1.33
CA LEU A 75 30.89 -14.96 2.20
C LEU A 75 31.33 -16.26 1.53
N GLY A 76 30.42 -16.99 0.89
CA GLY A 76 30.74 -18.21 0.15
C GLY A 76 31.77 -17.97 -0.95
N LEU A 77 31.64 -16.86 -1.70
CA LEU A 77 32.62 -16.46 -2.71
C LEU A 77 33.99 -16.10 -2.11
N VAL A 78 34.00 -15.38 -0.98
CA VAL A 78 35.24 -15.04 -0.26
C VAL A 78 35.95 -16.30 0.21
N LEU A 79 35.22 -17.24 0.82
CA LEU A 79 35.80 -18.52 1.26
C LEU A 79 36.34 -19.31 0.07
N LEU A 80 35.57 -19.42 -1.02
CA LEU A 80 36.03 -20.10 -2.23
C LEU A 80 37.31 -19.46 -2.81
N TYR A 81 37.39 -18.14 -2.81
CA TYR A 81 38.57 -17.41 -3.28
C TYR A 81 39.80 -17.66 -2.39
N LEU A 82 39.62 -17.75 -1.06
CA LEU A 82 40.70 -18.01 -0.12
C LEU A 82 41.21 -19.46 -0.19
N GLU A 83 40.30 -20.41 -0.42
CA GLU A 83 40.61 -21.84 -0.59
C GLU A 83 41.10 -22.16 -2.00
N TRP A 84 41.04 -21.21 -2.94
CA TRP A 84 41.53 -21.41 -4.31
C TRP A 84 43.07 -21.36 -4.30
N PRO A 85 43.78 -22.49 -4.46
CA PRO A 85 45.21 -22.46 -4.63
C PRO A 85 45.48 -21.86 -6.01
N PHE A 86 46.45 -20.95 -6.11
CA PHE A 86 47.01 -20.57 -7.41
C PHE A 86 47.49 -21.82 -8.17
#